data_AF-A0AAW2SKY6-F1
#
_entry.id   AF-A0AAW2SKY6-F1
#
_cell.length_a   1.000
_cell.length_b   1.000
_cell.length_c   1.000
_cell.angle_alpha   90.00
_cell.angle_beta   90.00
_cell.angle_gamma   90.00
#
_symmetry.space_group_name_H-M   'P 1'
#
loop_
_entity.id
_entity.type
_entity.pdbx_description
1 polymer ?
#
loop_
_entity_poly.entity_id
_entity_poly.type
_entity_poly.pdbx_seq_one_letter_code
_entity_poly.pdbx_strand_id
1 'polypeptide(L)'
;MAMRAGSESLPGNVKILGAILSYPHFSGSNPIGDESPEAIAQHLAYRLWLSAYPSAPNGADNPSINPLADGAPSLSTLGLSKLIVNLAGDDDFTPRGLAYADGVKNSGWIGELEVVVAEGEGHCYHITDPETEKAKNLIKHLASFIPVKFYVLVLLGRTAVG
;
A
#
# COMPACT_ATOMS: atom_id res chain seq x y z
N MET A 1 3.07 3.07 7.73
CA MET A 1 2.10 2.92 8.85
C MET A 1 1.88 1.46 9.23
N ALA A 2 1.55 0.57 8.28
CA ALA A 2 1.37 -0.87 8.51
C ALA A 2 2.56 -1.56 9.21
N MET A 3 3.78 -1.30 8.74
CA MET A 3 5.01 -1.85 9.35
C MET A 3 5.17 -1.37 10.80
N ARG A 4 4.93 -0.08 11.07
CA ARG A 4 4.94 0.46 12.44
C ARG A 4 3.90 -0.20 13.34
N ALA A 5 2.67 -0.36 12.86
CA ALA A 5 1.61 -1.04 13.60
C ALA A 5 1.93 -2.51 13.94
N GLY A 6 2.91 -3.10 13.24
CA GLY A 6 3.47 -4.41 13.53
C GLY A 6 4.45 -4.45 14.68
N SER A 7 5.23 -3.38 14.84
CA SER A 7 6.28 -3.27 15.86
C SER A 7 5.84 -2.57 17.14
N GLU A 8 4.80 -1.73 17.07
CA GLU A 8 4.34 -0.91 18.19
C GLU A 8 2.82 -0.76 18.22
N SER A 9 2.28 -0.51 19.42
CA SER A 9 0.85 -0.24 19.61
C SER A 9 0.49 1.15 19.09
N LEU A 10 -0.57 1.25 18.31
CA LEU A 10 -1.09 2.53 17.86
C LEU A 10 -1.84 3.26 18.99
N PRO A 11 -1.82 4.60 19.02
CA PRO A 11 -2.57 5.37 20.01
C PRO A 11 -4.05 4.96 20.05
N GLY A 12 -4.59 4.79 21.25
CA GLY A 12 -5.99 4.40 21.45
C GLY A 12 -6.29 2.93 21.16
N ASN A 13 -5.29 2.06 21.09
CA ASN A 13 -5.43 0.62 20.78
C ASN A 13 -6.12 0.37 19.41
N VAL A 14 -5.93 1.30 18.48
CA VAL A 14 -6.46 1.19 17.12
C VAL A 14 -5.79 0.01 16.41
N LYS A 15 -6.60 -0.77 15.68
CA LYS A 15 -6.13 -1.86 14.82
C LYS A 15 -6.38 -1.49 13.36
N ILE A 16 -5.40 -1.76 12.50
CA ILE A 16 -5.57 -1.63 11.05
C ILE A 16 -6.16 -2.95 10.54
N LEU A 17 -7.37 -2.91 9.99
CA LEU A 17 -8.02 -4.12 9.46
C LEU A 17 -7.46 -4.50 8.09
N GLY A 18 -7.13 -3.51 7.27
CA GLY A 18 -6.48 -3.72 6.00
C GLY A 18 -5.99 -2.42 5.39
N ALA A 19 -5.25 -2.55 4.29
CA ALA A 19 -4.77 -1.42 3.51
C ALA A 19 -4.89 -1.70 2.01
N ILE A 20 -5.12 -0.62 1.26
CA ILE A 20 -5.00 -0.61 -0.20
C ILE A 20 -3.79 0.26 -0.52
N LEU A 21 -2.83 -0.29 -1.24
CA LEU A 21 -1.69 0.43 -1.80
C LEU A 21 -1.92 0.58 -3.30
N SER A 22 -2.44 1.74 -3.71
CA SER A 22 -2.62 2.07 -5.14
C SER A 22 -1.38 2.75 -5.67
N TYR A 23 -0.72 2.10 -6.63
CA TYR A 23 0.49 2.54 -7.33
C TYR A 23 1.55 3.07 -6.35
N PRO A 24 1.96 2.26 -5.35
CA PRO A 24 2.80 2.72 -4.27
C PRO A 24 4.12 3.24 -4.82
N HIS A 25 4.43 4.48 -4.47
CA HIS A 25 5.67 5.13 -4.85
C HIS A 25 6.82 4.61 -3.98
N PHE A 26 7.36 3.45 -4.33
CA PHE A 26 8.58 2.91 -3.74
C PHE A 26 9.80 3.31 -4.56
N SER A 27 10.95 3.44 -3.90
CA SER A 27 12.24 3.74 -4.53
C SER A 27 13.36 3.01 -3.77
N GLY A 28 14.60 3.16 -4.22
CA GLY A 28 15.78 2.53 -3.63
C GLY A 28 17.02 2.80 -4.47
N SER A 29 18.21 2.66 -3.88
CA SER A 29 19.46 2.90 -4.63
C SER A 29 19.79 1.78 -5.61
N ASN A 30 19.39 0.53 -5.29
CA ASN A 30 19.56 -0.62 -6.16
C ASN A 30 18.46 -0.64 -7.23
N PRO A 31 18.82 -0.69 -8.53
CA PRO A 31 17.84 -0.79 -9.61
C PRO A 31 17.09 -2.13 -9.60
N ILE A 32 15.82 -2.10 -9.99
CA ILE A 32 14.97 -3.28 -10.16
C ILE A 32 14.41 -3.30 -11.58
N GLY A 33 14.42 -4.48 -12.22
CA GLY A 33 13.96 -4.62 -13.61
C GLY A 33 14.87 -3.85 -14.56
N ASP A 34 14.28 -2.99 -15.38
CA ASP A 34 14.97 -2.21 -16.41
C ASP A 34 15.42 -0.82 -15.91
N GLU A 35 15.30 -0.55 -14.61
CA GLU A 35 15.80 0.70 -14.02
C GLU A 35 17.33 0.82 -14.16
N SER A 36 17.81 2.06 -14.28
CA SER A 36 19.22 2.40 -14.08
C SER A 36 19.38 3.40 -12.93
N PRO A 37 20.56 3.49 -12.30
CA PRO A 37 20.83 4.50 -11.27
C PRO A 37 20.54 5.94 -11.76
N GLU A 38 20.87 6.23 -13.01
CA GLU A 38 20.61 7.53 -13.64
C GLU A 38 19.11 7.78 -13.83
N ALA A 39 18.36 6.76 -14.28
CA ALA A 39 16.92 6.85 -14.45
C ALA A 39 16.22 7.12 -13.11
N ILE A 40 16.61 6.41 -12.05
CA ILE A 40 16.10 6.63 -10.69
C ILE A 40 16.40 8.07 -10.22
N ALA A 41 17.64 8.52 -10.39
CA ALA A 41 18.06 9.86 -9.95
C ALA A 41 17.31 11.00 -10.68
N GLN A 42 16.95 10.79 -11.96
CA GLN A 42 16.23 11.76 -12.77
C GLN A 42 14.71 11.68 -12.61
N HIS A 43 14.20 10.57 -12.08
CA HIS A 43 12.77 10.33 -11.93
C HIS A 43 12.12 11.43 -11.05
N LEU A 44 11.01 11.99 -11.52
CA LEU A 44 10.31 13.08 -10.83
C LEU A 44 9.95 12.68 -9.39
N ALA A 45 9.49 11.46 -9.21
CA ALA A 45 9.01 10.99 -7.92
C ALA A 45 10.16 10.87 -6.90
N TYR A 46 11.37 10.48 -7.33
CA TYR A 46 12.54 10.49 -6.44
C TYR A 46 12.94 11.92 -6.02
N ARG A 47 12.85 12.91 -6.93
CA ARG A 47 13.09 14.32 -6.58
C ARG A 47 12.04 14.87 -5.61
N LEU A 48 10.78 14.46 -5.75
CA LEU A 48 9.72 14.78 -4.79
C LEU A 48 10.01 14.16 -3.42
N TRP A 49 10.50 12.93 -3.36
CA TRP A 49 10.95 12.30 -2.12
C TRP A 49 12.06 13.11 -1.42
N LEU A 50 13.12 13.49 -2.15
CA LEU A 50 14.19 14.32 -1.61
C LEU A 50 13.70 15.68 -1.12
N SER A 51 12.65 16.23 -1.72
CA SER A 51 12.03 17.48 -1.28
C SER A 51 11.16 17.30 -0.03
N ALA A 52 10.44 16.18 0.06
CA ALA A 52 9.55 15.87 1.17
C ALA A 52 10.31 15.46 2.45
N TYR A 53 11.44 14.78 2.31
CA TYR A 53 12.26 14.34 3.44
C TYR A 53 13.77 14.50 3.16
N PRO A 54 14.29 15.74 3.07
CA PRO A 54 15.65 16.02 2.63
C PRO A 54 16.74 15.46 3.56
N SER A 55 16.41 15.29 4.84
CA SER A 55 17.31 14.73 5.86
C SER A 55 17.04 13.25 6.16
N ALA A 56 16.31 12.54 5.29
CA ALA A 56 16.01 11.13 5.48
C ALA A 56 17.30 10.32 5.67
N PRO A 57 17.47 9.62 6.81
CA PRO A 57 18.57 8.69 6.98
C PRO A 57 18.57 7.67 5.85
N ASN A 58 19.75 7.35 5.30
CA ASN A 58 19.92 6.43 4.16
C ASN A 58 19.25 6.88 2.84
N GLY A 59 18.76 8.13 2.74
CA GLY A 59 18.30 8.71 1.48
C GLY A 59 17.24 7.88 0.74
N ALA A 60 17.61 7.33 -0.42
CA ALA A 60 16.75 6.46 -1.24
C ALA A 60 16.41 5.12 -0.56
N ASP A 61 17.26 4.65 0.35
CA ASP A 61 17.07 3.40 1.10
C ASP A 61 16.50 3.63 2.49
N ASN A 62 15.92 4.80 2.72
CA ASN A 62 15.13 5.01 3.93
C ASN A 62 13.92 4.04 3.94
N PRO A 63 13.62 3.33 5.04
CA PRO A 63 12.48 2.43 5.11
C PRO A 63 11.11 3.04 4.82
N SER A 64 10.99 4.37 4.84
CA SER A 64 9.75 5.08 4.51
C SER A 64 9.46 5.13 3.01
N ILE A 65 10.48 4.98 2.15
CA ILE A 65 10.36 4.95 0.69
C ILE A 65 10.80 3.60 0.10
N ASN A 66 11.74 2.92 0.76
CA ASN A 66 12.22 1.59 0.39
C ASN A 66 11.87 0.58 1.50
N PRO A 67 10.69 -0.05 1.46
CA PRO A 67 10.28 -1.03 2.48
C PRO A 67 11.10 -2.33 2.44
N LEU A 68 11.96 -2.52 1.43
CA LEU A 68 12.84 -3.68 1.26
C LEU A 68 14.31 -3.36 1.58
N ALA A 69 14.61 -2.13 2.01
CA ALA A 69 15.97 -1.74 2.37
C ALA A 69 16.50 -2.53 3.57
N ASP A 70 17.82 -2.65 3.64
CA ASP A 70 18.49 -3.18 4.81
C ASP A 70 18.14 -2.36 6.07
N GLY A 71 17.75 -3.06 7.14
CA GLY A 71 17.30 -2.43 8.38
C GLY A 71 15.85 -1.93 8.36
N ALA A 72 15.10 -2.11 7.26
CA ALA A 72 13.66 -1.92 7.28
C ALA A 72 12.99 -2.93 8.24
N PRO A 73 11.89 -2.55 8.93
CA PRO A 73 11.14 -3.49 9.75
C PRO A 73 10.68 -4.72 8.95
N SER A 74 10.66 -5.89 9.57
CA SER A 74 10.27 -7.12 8.87
C SER A 74 8.83 -7.05 8.36
N LEU A 75 8.64 -7.36 7.07
CA LEU A 75 7.31 -7.50 6.46
C LEU A 75 6.48 -8.64 7.08
N SER A 76 7.12 -9.61 7.73
CA SER A 76 6.42 -10.69 8.46
C SER A 76 5.49 -10.16 9.57
N THR A 77 5.80 -8.95 10.07
CA THR A 77 5.13 -8.34 11.20
C THR A 77 4.07 -7.32 10.82
N LEU A 78 3.72 -7.14 9.53
CA LEU A 78 2.74 -6.13 9.10
C LEU A 78 1.48 -6.14 9.99
N GLY A 79 1.21 -5.00 10.64
CA GLY A 79 0.15 -4.85 11.66
C GLY A 79 -1.26 -4.70 11.09
N LEU A 80 -1.57 -5.44 10.03
CA LEU A 80 -2.87 -5.48 9.36
C LEU A 80 -3.20 -6.92 8.95
N SER A 81 -4.48 -7.19 8.65
CA SER A 81 -4.92 -8.53 8.24
C SER A 81 -5.13 -8.72 6.73
N LYS A 82 -5.32 -7.63 5.98
CA LYS A 82 -5.57 -7.69 4.52
C LYS A 82 -4.84 -6.57 3.78
N LEU A 83 -4.25 -6.89 2.64
CA LEU A 83 -3.49 -5.94 1.84
C LEU A 83 -3.83 -6.13 0.36
N ILE A 84 -4.29 -5.06 -0.30
CA ILE A 84 -4.34 -4.98 -1.76
C ILE A 84 -3.15 -4.15 -2.23
N VAL A 85 -2.39 -4.65 -3.19
CA VAL A 85 -1.39 -3.89 -3.95
C VAL A 85 -1.92 -3.74 -5.37
N ASN A 86 -2.34 -2.53 -5.74
CA ASN A 86 -2.92 -2.22 -7.04
C ASN A 86 -1.89 -1.49 -7.92
N LEU A 87 -1.63 -2.03 -9.12
CA LEU A 87 -0.58 -1.63 -10.05
C LEU A 87 -1.13 -1.49 -11.47
N ALA A 88 -0.34 -0.89 -12.35
CA ALA A 88 -0.66 -0.68 -13.77
C ALA A 88 0.42 -1.33 -14.64
N GLY A 89 0.04 -1.95 -15.77
CA GLY A 89 1.01 -2.61 -16.65
C GLY A 89 2.06 -1.64 -17.21
N ASP A 90 1.63 -0.43 -17.56
CA ASP A 90 2.46 0.60 -18.19
C ASP A 90 2.84 1.70 -17.18
N ASP A 91 3.23 1.31 -15.96
CA ASP A 91 3.60 2.21 -14.87
C ASP A 91 5.02 1.91 -14.35
N ASP A 92 5.86 2.96 -14.31
CA ASP A 92 7.25 2.91 -13.86
C ASP A 92 7.40 2.39 -12.42
N PHE A 93 6.35 2.49 -11.58
CA PHE A 93 6.39 1.96 -10.21
C PHE A 93 6.05 0.47 -10.09
N THR A 94 5.54 -0.16 -11.14
CA THR A 94 5.08 -1.56 -11.10
C THR A 94 6.18 -2.55 -10.76
N PRO A 95 7.40 -2.48 -11.30
CA PRO A 95 8.49 -3.38 -10.90
C PRO A 95 8.75 -3.36 -9.39
N ARG A 96 8.76 -2.19 -8.76
CA ARG A 96 8.97 -2.04 -7.31
C ARG A 96 7.75 -2.47 -6.50
N GLY A 97 6.54 -2.18 -6.98
CA GLY A 97 5.30 -2.65 -6.39
C GLY A 97 5.20 -4.18 -6.34
N LEU A 98 5.60 -4.85 -7.43
CA LEU A 98 5.69 -6.30 -7.52
C LEU A 98 6.77 -6.85 -6.58
N ALA A 99 7.96 -6.26 -6.56
CA ALA A 99 9.03 -6.65 -5.65
C ALA A 99 8.60 -6.57 -4.18
N TYR A 100 7.87 -5.51 -3.81
CA TYR A 100 7.28 -5.40 -2.46
C TYR A 100 6.26 -6.51 -2.19
N ALA A 101 5.34 -6.78 -3.12
CA ALA A 101 4.34 -7.83 -2.96
C ALA A 101 4.99 -9.22 -2.80
N ASP A 102 6.02 -9.52 -3.59
CA ASP A 102 6.82 -10.74 -3.45
C ASP A 102 7.56 -10.79 -2.10
N GLY A 103 8.12 -9.66 -1.67
CA GLY A 103 8.71 -9.51 -0.33
C GLY A 103 7.72 -9.83 0.77
N VAL A 104 6.49 -9.31 0.70
CA VAL A 104 5.42 -9.61 1.65
C VAL A 104 5.08 -11.10 1.63
N LYS A 105 4.84 -11.68 0.45
CA LYS A 105 4.49 -13.10 0.27
C LYS A 105 5.55 -14.04 0.84
N ASN A 106 6.82 -13.69 0.67
CA ASN A 106 7.96 -14.51 1.12
C ASN A 106 8.38 -14.23 2.57
N SER A 107 7.83 -13.19 3.21
CA SER A 107 8.23 -12.79 4.56
C SER A 107 7.68 -13.70 5.67
N GLY A 108 6.70 -14.57 5.37
CA GLY A 108 5.97 -15.34 6.38
C GLY A 108 4.83 -14.56 7.05
N TRP A 109 4.47 -13.39 6.53
CA TRP A 109 3.26 -12.68 6.95
C TRP A 109 2.02 -13.54 6.70
N ILE A 110 1.16 -13.65 7.71
CA ILE A 110 0.00 -14.57 7.73
C ILE A 110 -1.32 -13.92 7.29
N GLY A 111 -1.28 -12.68 6.77
CA GLY A 111 -2.46 -11.98 6.28
C GLY A 111 -2.81 -12.31 4.84
N GLU A 112 -3.93 -11.76 4.38
CA GLU A 112 -4.39 -11.90 3.00
C GLU A 112 -3.72 -10.85 2.11
N LEU A 113 -2.93 -11.28 1.12
CA LEU A 113 -2.35 -10.43 0.09
C LEU A 113 -3.09 -10.64 -1.24
N GLU A 114 -3.56 -9.54 -1.83
CA GLU A 114 -4.08 -9.48 -3.18
C GLU A 114 -3.22 -8.51 -4.01
N VAL A 115 -2.84 -8.93 -5.21
CA VAL A 115 -2.08 -8.11 -6.16
C VAL A 115 -2.92 -7.96 -7.42
N VAL A 116 -3.20 -6.72 -7.81
CA VAL A 116 -3.96 -6.39 -9.01
C VAL A 116 -3.03 -5.65 -9.95
N VAL A 117 -2.90 -6.13 -11.19
CA VAL A 117 -2.14 -5.45 -12.26
C VAL A 117 -3.10 -5.19 -13.41
N ALA A 118 -3.32 -3.91 -13.72
CA ALA A 118 -4.15 -3.51 -14.84
C ALA A 118 -3.31 -3.43 -16.13
N GLU A 119 -3.31 -4.52 -16.90
CA GLU A 119 -2.56 -4.61 -18.18
C GLU A 119 -2.96 -3.50 -19.16
N GLY A 120 -1.96 -2.87 -19.77
CA GLY A 120 -2.13 -1.79 -20.76
C GLY A 120 -2.70 -0.48 -20.20
N GLU A 121 -2.72 -0.32 -18.88
CA GLU A 121 -3.09 0.93 -18.22
C GLU A 121 -1.85 1.61 -17.64
N GLY A 122 -1.87 2.94 -17.61
CA GLY A 122 -0.82 3.76 -17.00
C GLY A 122 -1.07 4.08 -15.52
N HIS A 123 -0.13 4.82 -14.93
CA HIS A 123 -0.18 5.24 -13.53
C HIS A 123 -1.51 5.93 -13.18
N CYS A 124 -2.18 5.45 -12.12
CA CYS A 124 -3.42 6.03 -11.64
C CYS A 124 -4.55 6.16 -12.69
N TYR A 125 -4.62 5.26 -13.69
CA TYR A 125 -5.60 5.34 -14.78
C TYR A 125 -7.05 5.54 -14.32
N HIS A 126 -7.45 4.93 -13.19
CA HIS A 126 -8.78 5.08 -12.61
C HIS A 126 -9.13 6.50 -12.14
N ILE A 127 -8.15 7.38 -11.99
CA ILE A 127 -8.33 8.81 -11.67
C ILE A 127 -8.34 9.64 -12.96
N THR A 128 -7.44 9.33 -13.90
CA THR A 128 -7.27 10.12 -15.14
C THR A 128 -8.31 9.81 -16.20
N ASP A 129 -8.80 8.57 -16.26
CA ASP A 129 -9.86 8.13 -17.17
C ASP A 129 -10.90 7.23 -16.45
N PRO A 130 -11.72 7.84 -15.57
CA PRO A 130 -12.63 7.10 -14.68
C PRO A 130 -13.81 6.46 -15.41
N GLU A 131 -14.08 6.84 -16.66
CA GLU A 131 -15.26 6.38 -17.40
C GLU A 131 -15.04 5.05 -18.13
N THR A 132 -13.80 4.56 -18.19
CA THR A 132 -13.50 3.25 -18.77
C THR A 132 -14.08 2.12 -17.93
N GLU A 133 -14.41 1.00 -18.57
CA GLU A 133 -14.88 -0.19 -17.86
C GLU A 133 -13.82 -0.73 -16.90
N LYS A 134 -12.54 -0.68 -17.27
CA LYS A 134 -11.43 -1.07 -16.38
C LYS A 134 -11.36 -0.17 -15.14
N ALA A 135 -11.56 1.14 -15.27
CA ALA A 135 -11.52 2.05 -14.13
C ALA A 135 -12.71 1.81 -13.21
N LYS A 136 -13.92 1.69 -13.77
CA LYS A 136 -15.15 1.37 -13.04
C LYS A 136 -15.03 0.04 -12.30
N ASN A 137 -14.45 -0.98 -12.92
CA ASN A 137 -14.24 -2.28 -12.30
C ASN A 137 -13.24 -2.21 -11.15
N LEU A 138 -12.12 -1.51 -11.33
CA LEU A 138 -11.16 -1.30 -10.24
C LEU A 138 -11.79 -0.53 -9.08
N ILE A 139 -12.50 0.57 -9.33
CA ILE A 139 -13.18 1.35 -8.28
C ILE A 139 -14.18 0.50 -7.50
N LYS A 140 -15.01 -0.30 -8.18
CA LYS A 140 -15.94 -1.24 -7.53
C LYS A 140 -15.21 -2.27 -6.68
N HIS A 141 -14.10 -2.81 -7.19
CA HIS A 141 -13.28 -3.78 -6.47
C HIS A 141 -12.67 -3.17 -5.21
N LEU A 142 -12.03 -2.00 -5.31
CA LEU A 142 -11.47 -1.28 -4.16
C LEU A 142 -12.55 -0.89 -3.14
N ALA A 143 -13.74 -0.49 -3.60
CA ALA A 143 -14.87 -0.19 -2.70
C ALA A 143 -15.35 -1.43 -1.94
N SER A 144 -15.30 -2.61 -2.57
CA SER A 144 -15.71 -3.88 -1.93
C SER A 144 -14.77 -4.32 -0.80
N PHE A 145 -13.52 -3.85 -0.80
CA PHE A 145 -12.56 -4.09 0.27
C PHE A 145 -12.90 -3.33 1.56
N ILE A 146 -13.61 -2.19 1.45
CA ILE A 146 -13.93 -1.34 2.59
C ILE A 146 -15.21 -1.87 3.26
N PRO A 147 -15.15 -2.34 4.52
CA PRO A 147 -16.32 -2.90 5.18
C PRO A 147 -17.36 -1.82 5.48
N VAL A 148 -18.58 -1.99 4.99
CA VAL A 148 -19.72 -1.15 5.37
C VAL A 148 -20.37 -1.75 6.62
N LYS A 149 -19.95 -1.31 7.81
CA LYS A 149 -20.61 -1.72 9.06
C LYS A 149 -21.81 -0.82 9.34
N PHE A 150 -23.03 -1.34 9.13
CA PHE A 150 -24.24 -0.77 9.71
C PHE A 150 -24.48 -1.39 11.10
N TYR A 151 -24.35 -0.59 12.15
CA TYR A 151 -24.83 -1.00 13.47
C TYR A 151 -26.31 -0.64 13.59
N VAL A 152 -27.21 -1.61 13.49
CA VAL A 152 -28.59 -1.44 13.92
C VAL A 152 -28.66 -1.79 15.40
N LEU A 153 -28.61 -0.76 16.25
CA LEU A 153 -28.81 -0.94 17.69
C LEU A 153 -30.31 -1.02 17.98
N VAL A 154 -30.87 -2.23 18.06
CA VAL A 154 -32.24 -2.43 18.57
C VAL A 154 -32.19 -2.41 20.10
N LEU A 155 -32.47 -1.24 20.69
CA LEU A 155 -32.74 -1.13 22.12
C LEU A 155 -34.15 -1.65 22.40
N LEU A 156 -34.28 -2.94 22.75
CA LEU A 156 -35.51 -3.45 23.34
C LEU A 156 -35.60 -2.96 24.79
N GLY A 157 -36.39 -1.92 25.01
CA GLY A 157 -36.75 -1.41 26.32
C GLY A 157 -37.52 -2.48 27.10
N ARG A 158 -37.02 -2.82 28.30
CA ARG A 158 -37.82 -3.49 29.32
C ARG A 158 -38.42 -2.42 30.23
N THR A 159 -39.71 -2.16 30.07
CA THR A 159 -40.53 -1.62 31.16
C THR A 159 -40.78 -2.75 32.15
N ALA A 160 -40.27 -2.62 33.37
CA ALA A 160 -40.74 -3.40 34.51
C ALA A 160 -41.42 -2.41 35.45
N VAL A 161 -42.75 -2.44 35.43
CA VAL A 161 -43.61 -1.89 36.48
C VAL A 161 -43.66 -2.96 37.57
N GLY A 162 -43.36 -2.56 38.80
CA GLY A 162 -43.51 -3.36 40.01
C GLY A 162 -43.48 -2.45 41.22
#